data_AF-A0A7C6BD86-F1
#
_entry.id   AF-A0A7C6BD86-F1
#
_cell.length_a   1.000
_cell.length_b   1.000
_cell.length_c   1.000
_cell.angle_alpha   90.00
_cell.angle_beta   90.00
_cell.angle_gamma   90.00
#
_symmetry.space_group_name_H-M   'P 1'
#
loop_
_entity.id
_entity.type
_entity.pdbx_description
1 polymer ?
#
loop_
_entity_poly.entity_id
_entity_poly.type
_entity_poly.pdbx_seq_one_letter_code
_entity_poly.pdbx_strand_id
1 'polypeptide(L)' 'MIQLAAVAIKMGATKEDFDRTVAVHPTMAEEIVLMKQPVRSH' A
#
# COMPACT_ATOMS: atom_id res chain seq x y z
N MET A 1 11.61 2.61 0.15
CA MET A 1 10.21 2.12 0.13
C MET A 1 10.03 0.79 -0.58
N ILE A 2 10.51 0.64 -1.84
CA ILE A 2 10.17 -0.54 -2.66
C ILE A 2 10.63 -1.88 -2.08
N GLN A 3 11.75 -1.95 -1.36
CA GLN A 3 12.22 -3.19 -0.73
C GLN A 3 11.25 -3.72 0.34
N LEU A 4 10.65 -2.82 1.13
CA LEU A 4 9.64 -3.21 2.13
C LEU A 4 8.33 -3.63 1.46
N ALA A 5 7.90 -2.89 0.42
CA ALA A 5 6.72 -3.25 -0.37
C ALA A 5 6.89 -4.62 -1.07
N ALA A 6 8.10 -4.97 -1.50
CA ALA A 6 8.40 -6.25 -2.13
C ALA A 6 8.13 -7.45 -1.21
N VAL A 7 8.32 -7.31 0.11
CA VAL A 7 8.00 -8.38 1.07
C VAL A 7 6.49 -8.62 1.12
N ALA A 8 5.69 -7.56 1.25
CA ALA A 8 4.23 -7.67 1.27
C ALA A 8 3.69 -8.29 -0.04
N ILE A 9 4.20 -7.83 -1.19
CA ILE A 9 3.84 -8.39 -2.50
C ILE A 9 4.24 -9.87 -2.60
N LYS A 10 5.43 -10.24 -2.12
CA LYS A 10 5.89 -11.64 -2.11
C LYS A 10 5.00 -12.54 -1.23
N MET A 11 4.41 -11.99 -0.18
CA MET A 11 3.45 -12.67 0.69
C MET A 11 2.03 -12.73 0.10
N GLY A 12 1.79 -12.14 -1.08
CA GLY A 12 0.49 -12.13 -1.73
C GLY A 12 -0.47 -11.06 -1.22
N ALA A 13 0.05 -9.97 -0.64
CA ALA A 13 -0.79 -8.86 -0.17
C ALA A 13 -1.63 -8.28 -1.31
N THR A 14 -2.91 -8.07 -1.01
CA THR A 14 -3.92 -7.46 -1.88
C THR A 14 -4.14 -6.00 -1.50
N LYS A 15 -4.90 -5.26 -2.31
CA LYS A 15 -5.23 -3.86 -2.00
C LYS A 15 -5.90 -3.69 -0.62
N GLU A 16 -6.73 -4.65 -0.22
CA GLU A 16 -7.39 -4.65 1.09
C GLU A 16 -6.38 -4.71 2.24
N ASP A 17 -5.27 -5.46 2.10
CA ASP A 17 -4.24 -5.55 3.12
C ASP A 17 -3.51 -4.21 3.31
N PHE A 18 -3.29 -3.47 2.22
CA PHE A 18 -2.76 -2.11 2.28
C PHE A 18 -3.76 -1.15 2.91
N ASP A 19 -5.06 -1.24 2.61
CA ASP A 19 -6.10 -0.40 3.23
C ASP A 19 -6.26 -0.65 4.74
N ARG A 20 -6.01 -1.89 5.18
CA ARG A 20 -6.07 -2.28 6.60
C ARG A 20 -4.82 -1.87 7.38
N THR A 21 -3.77 -1.41 6.71
CA THR A 21 -2.51 -1.01 7.34
C THR A 21 -2.60 0.42 7.86
N VAL A 22 -2.20 0.64 9.13
CA VAL A 22 -2.16 1.98 9.73
C VAL A 22 -1.03 2.81 9.10
N ALA A 23 -1.37 4.03 8.67
CA ALA A 23 -0.42 4.99 8.14
C ALA A 23 0.56 5.49 9.21
N VAL A 24 1.84 5.62 8.83
CA VAL A 24 2.87 6.24 9.67
C VAL A 24 3.09 7.67 9.17
N HIS A 25 2.62 8.65 9.94
CA HIS A 25 2.69 10.07 9.61
C HIS A 25 3.84 10.77 10.38
N PRO A 26 4.59 11.71 9.77
CA PRO A 26 4.57 12.15 8.37
C PRO A 26 5.61 11.41 7.53
N THR A 27 5.20 10.61 6.55
CA THR A 27 6.15 9.89 5.71
C THR A 27 5.66 9.72 4.28
N MET A 28 6.58 9.73 3.30
CA MET A 28 6.22 9.38 1.92
C MET A 28 5.68 7.94 1.77
N ALA A 29 5.87 7.10 2.80
CA ALA A 29 5.34 5.75 2.83
C ALA A 29 3.83 5.69 3.01
N GLU A 30 3.23 6.68 3.70
CA GLU A 30 1.82 6.67 4.05
C GLU A 30 0.91 6.68 2.82
N GLU A 31 1.34 7.35 1.76
CA GLU A 31 0.63 7.38 0.47
C GLU A 31 0.40 5.98 -0.13
N ILE A 32 1.28 4.99 0.16
CA ILE A 32 1.13 3.62 -0.36
C ILE A 32 -0.09 2.92 0.27
N VAL A 33 -0.41 3.21 1.53
CA VAL A 33 -1.52 2.59 2.27
C VAL A 33 -2.81 3.42 2.23
N LEU A 34 -2.72 4.67 1.73
CA LEU A 34 -3.86 5.60 1.65
C LEU A 34 -4.51 5.70 0.25
N MET A 35 -4.03 4.97 -0.75
CA MET A 35 -4.65 4.94 -2.09
C MET A 35 -6.10 4.42 -2.04
N LYS A 36 -7.09 5.23 -2.42
CA LYS A 36 -8.52 4.84 -2.33
C LYS A 36 -9.17 4.46 -3.66
N GLN A 37 -8.99 5.30 -4.69
CA GLN A 37 -9.70 5.15 -5.95
C GLN A 37 -8.73 4.83 -7.08
N PRO A 38 -9.00 3.80 -7.90
CA PRO A 38 -8.19 3.52 -9.08
C PRO A 38 -8.45 4.58 -10.15
N VAL A 39 -7.38 5.01 -10.82
CA VAL A 39 -7.48 5.95 -11.95
C VAL A 39 -8.09 5.28 -13.19
N ARG A 40 -7.94 3.95 -13.31
CA ARG A 40 -8.50 3.13 -14.39
C ARG A 40 -8.97 1.81 -13.82
N SER A 41 -10.15 1.37 -14.26
CA SER A 41 -10.66 0.01 -14.03
C SER A 41 -10.79 -0.63 -15.41
N HIS A 42 -9.95 -1.63 -15.69
CA HIS A 42 -10.02 -2.43 -16.90
C HIS A 42 -10.72 -3.75 -16.59
#